data_AF-A0A7Y5GT02-F1
#
_entry.id   AF-A0A7Y5GT02-F1
#
_cell.length_a   1.000
_cell.length_b   1.000
_cell.length_c   1.000
_cell.angle_alpha   90.00
_cell.angle_beta   90.00
_cell.angle_gamma   90.00
#
_symmetry.space_group_name_H-M   'P 1'
#
loop_
_entity.id
_entity.type
_entity.pdbx_description
1 polymer ?
#
loop_
_entity_poly.entity_id
_entity_poly.type
_entity_poly.pdbx_seq_one_letter_code
_entity_poly.pdbx_strand_id
1 'polypeptide(L)'
;MSVVNILALAVITCTLFWSCDVQEDVPDWRKAECLSCVGSDLGRCTDGEDNDRDGLSDCSDPDCAGVQTCQLGPVTEENSTALCSNGQDDDEDGYTDCDDFSCQPTLACTPVYKEPENTVLRCIDGLDNDGNGKFDCDDPQCQTLTTACEATNAACSDGVDNDNNGFVDCKDFGCSKTSSVTVCQ
;
A
#
# COMPACT_ATOMS: atom_id res chain seq x y z
N MET A 1 -58.66 -18.59 51.81
CA MET A 1 -57.78 -19.56 51.14
C MET A 1 -58.22 -19.71 49.69
N SER A 2 -57.23 -19.81 48.80
CA SER A 2 -57.30 -20.12 47.37
C SER A 2 -57.62 -18.99 46.37
N VAL A 3 -56.54 -18.25 46.09
CA VAL A 3 -55.97 -17.84 44.79
C VAL A 3 -56.81 -18.06 43.51
N VAL A 4 -57.01 -16.95 42.82
CA VAL A 4 -57.41 -16.84 41.41
C VAL A 4 -56.26 -17.34 40.54
N ASN A 5 -56.45 -18.42 39.80
CA ASN A 5 -55.46 -18.97 38.89
C ASN A 5 -55.68 -18.36 37.50
N ILE A 6 -54.97 -17.26 37.21
CA ILE A 6 -54.95 -16.63 35.89
C ILE A 6 -54.00 -17.46 35.01
N LEU A 7 -54.57 -18.28 34.12
CA LEU A 7 -53.86 -18.75 32.93
C LEU A 7 -53.57 -17.53 32.05
N ALA A 8 -52.43 -16.87 32.28
CA ALA A 8 -51.92 -15.85 31.39
C ALA A 8 -51.15 -16.55 30.25
N LEU A 9 -51.74 -16.57 29.06
CA LEU A 9 -51.01 -16.77 27.82
C LEU A 9 -49.93 -15.68 27.73
N ALA A 10 -48.68 -16.02 28.04
CA ALA A 10 -47.53 -15.15 27.80
C ALA A 10 -47.12 -15.23 26.33
N VAL A 11 -47.95 -14.68 25.44
CA VAL A 11 -47.47 -14.17 24.14
C VAL A 11 -46.84 -12.82 24.47
N ILE A 12 -45.56 -12.83 24.86
CA ILE A 12 -44.81 -11.60 25.09
C ILE A 12 -44.38 -11.08 23.72
N THR A 13 -45.20 -10.19 23.20
CA THR A 13 -44.90 -9.34 22.05
C THR A 13 -43.68 -8.47 22.38
N CYS A 14 -42.63 -8.61 21.58
CA CYS A 14 -41.51 -7.66 21.51
C CYS A 14 -42.08 -6.28 21.12
N THR A 15 -42.32 -5.43 22.12
CA THR A 15 -42.91 -4.09 21.93
C THR A 15 -41.84 -3.05 22.18
N LEU A 16 -41.29 -2.52 21.08
CA LEU A 16 -40.89 -1.13 20.81
C LEU A 16 -40.21 -0.27 21.91
N PHE A 17 -39.54 -0.85 22.90
CA PHE A 17 -38.64 -0.09 23.78
C PHE A 17 -37.29 -0.79 23.84
N TRP A 18 -36.29 -0.15 23.21
CA TRP A 18 -34.88 -0.47 23.33
C TRP A 18 -34.44 -0.27 24.77
N SER A 19 -34.39 -1.33 25.57
CA SER A 19 -33.58 -1.45 26.78
C SER A 19 -33.53 -2.94 27.18
N CYS A 20 -32.35 -3.55 27.12
CA CYS A 20 -32.10 -4.87 27.70
C CYS A 20 -32.04 -4.71 29.22
N ASP A 21 -33.17 -4.88 29.90
CA ASP A 21 -33.21 -5.06 31.35
C ASP A 21 -33.24 -6.57 31.62
N VAL A 22 -32.12 -7.11 32.09
CA VAL A 22 -31.93 -8.55 32.31
C VAL A 22 -32.53 -8.92 33.66
N GLN A 23 -33.73 -9.51 33.68
CA GLN A 23 -34.22 -10.20 34.87
C GLN A 23 -33.57 -11.59 34.97
N GLU A 24 -32.94 -11.88 36.11
CA GLU A 24 -31.90 -12.90 36.33
C GLU A 24 -32.28 -14.40 36.22
N ASP A 25 -33.45 -14.79 35.68
CA ASP A 25 -33.90 -16.19 35.79
C ASP A 25 -34.40 -16.82 34.46
N VAL A 26 -33.56 -16.87 33.42
CA VAL A 26 -33.89 -17.61 32.17
C VAL A 26 -33.00 -18.86 31.99
N PRO A 27 -33.59 -20.08 31.93
CA PRO A 27 -32.84 -21.34 31.72
C PRO A 27 -32.17 -21.44 30.35
N ASP A 28 -30.97 -22.05 30.28
CA ASP A 28 -30.05 -22.04 29.13
C ASP A 28 -30.66 -22.38 27.75
N TRP A 29 -31.66 -23.25 27.69
CA TRP A 29 -32.28 -23.63 26.41
C TRP A 29 -33.27 -22.57 25.86
N ARG A 30 -33.49 -21.47 26.58
CA ARG A 30 -34.29 -20.30 26.18
C ARG A 30 -33.45 -19.05 25.87
N LYS A 31 -32.13 -19.08 26.07
CA LYS A 31 -31.24 -17.95 25.70
C LYS A 31 -31.11 -17.74 24.19
N ALA A 32 -31.44 -18.76 23.39
CA ALA A 32 -31.40 -18.73 21.92
C ALA A 32 -32.44 -17.79 21.26
N GLU A 33 -33.28 -17.09 22.04
CA GLU A 33 -34.20 -16.06 21.53
C GLU A 33 -33.66 -14.62 21.66
N CYS A 34 -32.44 -14.41 22.21
CA CYS A 34 -31.69 -13.16 22.06
C CYS A 34 -30.72 -13.23 20.85
N LEU A 35 -31.21 -13.71 19.70
CA LEU A 35 -30.44 -13.91 18.47
C LEU A 35 -30.05 -12.59 17.75
N SER A 36 -29.84 -11.48 18.47
CA SER A 36 -29.59 -10.19 17.80
C SER A 36 -29.10 -9.10 18.76
N CYS A 37 -27.98 -9.32 19.43
CA CYS A 37 -27.06 -8.21 19.68
C CYS A 37 -25.94 -8.30 18.65
N VAL A 38 -26.30 -8.16 17.37
CA VAL A 38 -25.35 -8.34 16.25
C VAL A 38 -24.17 -7.38 16.45
N GLY A 39 -23.02 -7.93 16.84
CA GLY A 39 -21.73 -7.26 16.85
C GLY A 39 -21.21 -7.04 15.42
N SER A 40 -22.03 -6.51 14.52
CA SER A 40 -21.58 -6.15 13.17
C SER A 40 -21.11 -4.69 13.10
N ASP A 41 -21.25 -3.94 14.19
CA ASP A 41 -20.63 -2.62 14.28
C ASP A 41 -19.12 -2.81 14.41
N LEU A 42 -18.40 -2.37 13.38
CA LEU A 42 -16.95 -2.46 13.25
C LEU A 42 -16.19 -2.12 14.54
N GLY A 43 -16.70 -1.16 15.32
CA GLY A 43 -16.07 -0.72 16.57
C GLY A 43 -16.30 -1.62 17.79
N ARG A 44 -17.24 -2.57 17.76
CA ARG A 44 -17.56 -3.47 18.91
C ARG A 44 -16.82 -4.81 18.86
N CYS A 45 -16.18 -5.11 17.74
CA CYS A 45 -15.35 -6.29 17.54
C CYS A 45 -13.85 -5.96 17.59
N THR A 46 -13.50 -4.74 18.02
CA THR A 46 -12.12 -4.27 18.16
C THR A 46 -11.96 -3.31 19.36
N ASP A 47 -12.89 -3.30 20.33
CA ASP A 47 -12.86 -2.38 21.48
C ASP A 47 -12.30 -3.00 22.75
N GLY A 48 -11.96 -4.30 22.74
CA GLY A 48 -11.41 -4.99 23.90
C GLY A 48 -12.45 -5.42 24.92
N GLU A 49 -13.75 -5.25 24.64
CA GLU A 49 -14.84 -5.51 25.58
C GLU A 49 -15.71 -6.69 25.12
N ASP A 50 -16.09 -7.53 26.07
CA ASP A 50 -17.07 -8.61 25.88
C ASP A 50 -18.50 -8.02 25.87
N ASN A 51 -18.87 -7.59 24.67
CA ASN A 51 -20.00 -6.72 24.38
C ASN A 51 -21.37 -7.41 24.50
N ASP A 52 -21.39 -8.75 24.49
CA ASP A 52 -22.57 -9.60 24.66
C ASP A 52 -22.48 -10.52 25.90
N ARG A 53 -21.33 -10.52 26.59
CA ARG A 53 -21.04 -11.15 27.87
C ARG A 53 -21.05 -12.67 27.82
N ASP A 54 -20.63 -13.24 26.71
CA ASP A 54 -20.55 -14.69 26.51
C ASP A 54 -19.19 -15.29 26.97
N GLY A 55 -18.24 -14.42 27.32
CA GLY A 55 -16.91 -14.74 27.80
C GLY A 55 -15.81 -14.67 26.73
N LEU A 56 -16.14 -14.26 25.50
CA LEU A 56 -15.22 -14.04 24.39
C LEU A 56 -15.26 -12.56 24.00
N SER A 57 -14.17 -12.05 23.44
CA SER A 57 -14.08 -10.64 23.04
C SER A 57 -13.45 -10.50 21.66
N ASP A 58 -13.89 -9.48 20.93
CA ASP A 58 -13.36 -9.07 19.62
C ASP A 58 -13.23 -10.26 18.64
N CYS A 59 -12.12 -10.36 17.91
CA CYS A 59 -11.91 -11.43 16.93
C CYS A 59 -11.70 -12.83 17.52
N SER A 60 -11.67 -12.96 18.86
CA SER A 60 -11.75 -14.25 19.54
C SER A 60 -13.20 -14.71 19.74
N ASP A 61 -14.15 -13.81 19.55
CA ASP A 61 -15.59 -14.07 19.58
C ASP A 61 -16.08 -14.57 18.19
N PRO A 62 -16.66 -15.79 18.10
CA PRO A 62 -17.28 -16.31 16.88
C PRO A 62 -18.36 -15.40 16.28
N ASP A 63 -19.00 -14.56 17.08
CA ASP A 63 -20.03 -13.62 16.61
C ASP A 63 -19.42 -12.44 15.84
N CYS A 64 -18.10 -12.20 15.98
CA CYS A 64 -17.33 -11.27 15.17
C CYS A 64 -16.78 -11.88 13.86
N ALA A 65 -17.05 -13.15 13.55
CA ALA A 65 -16.49 -13.84 12.38
C ALA A 65 -16.89 -13.24 11.01
N GLY A 66 -17.96 -12.44 10.97
CA GLY A 66 -18.41 -11.71 9.77
C GLY A 66 -17.83 -10.30 9.64
N VAL A 67 -17.07 -9.82 10.63
CA VAL A 67 -16.47 -8.48 10.60
C VAL A 67 -15.15 -8.56 9.84
N GLN A 68 -15.01 -7.69 8.85
CA GLN A 68 -13.86 -7.71 7.94
C GLN A 68 -12.53 -7.49 8.67
N THR A 69 -12.51 -6.76 9.79
CA THR A 69 -11.31 -6.58 10.63
C THR A 69 -10.87 -7.85 11.38
N CYS A 70 -11.75 -8.82 11.56
CA CYS A 70 -11.40 -10.10 12.17
C CYS A 70 -10.98 -11.16 11.16
N GLN A 71 -11.37 -10.97 9.89
CA GLN A 71 -10.96 -11.84 8.79
C GLN A 71 -9.66 -11.37 8.12
N LEU A 72 -9.39 -10.05 8.15
CA LEU A 72 -8.24 -9.42 7.51
C LEU A 72 -7.28 -8.76 8.51
N GLY A 73 -7.53 -8.85 9.81
CA GLY A 73 -6.87 -7.98 10.80
C GLY A 73 -7.42 -6.56 10.74
N PRO A 74 -7.06 -5.68 11.70
CA PRO A 74 -7.36 -4.25 11.57
C PRO A 74 -6.86 -3.74 10.21
N VAL A 75 -7.36 -2.60 9.74
CA VAL A 75 -6.88 -2.00 8.48
C VAL A 75 -5.46 -1.46 8.73
N THR A 76 -4.53 -2.38 8.83
CA THR A 76 -3.12 -2.26 9.19
C THR A 76 -2.38 -3.12 8.19
N GLU A 77 -2.60 -2.86 6.89
CA GLU A 77 -1.61 -3.28 5.92
C GLU A 77 -1.05 -2.01 5.32
N GLU A 78 0.24 -1.80 5.56
CA GLU A 78 1.00 -0.74 4.92
C GLU A 78 1.24 -1.14 3.45
N ASN A 79 0.19 -1.08 2.61
CA ASN A 79 0.25 -1.60 1.23
C ASN A 79 -0.25 -0.61 0.17
N SER A 80 -0.38 0.67 0.56
CA SER A 80 -0.72 1.76 -0.36
C SER A 80 0.42 2.76 -0.45
N THR A 81 0.57 3.42 -1.60
CA THR A 81 1.61 4.44 -1.79
C THR A 81 1.58 5.55 -0.74
N ALA A 82 0.40 5.89 -0.20
CA ALA A 82 0.27 6.96 0.79
C ALA A 82 0.65 6.51 2.22
N LEU A 83 0.58 5.22 2.52
CA LEU A 83 0.99 4.65 3.79
C LEU A 83 2.49 4.39 3.74
N CYS A 84 2.97 3.72 2.68
CA CYS A 84 4.37 3.39 2.42
C CYS A 84 5.32 4.56 2.08
N SER A 85 4.90 5.80 2.33
CA SER A 85 5.75 6.99 2.08
C SER A 85 5.51 8.12 3.09
N ASN A 86 4.94 7.81 4.25
CA ASN A 86 4.54 8.82 5.23
C ASN A 86 5.41 8.83 6.49
N GLY A 87 6.38 7.91 6.61
CA GLY A 87 7.31 7.83 7.72
C GLY A 87 6.72 7.25 9.00
N GLN A 88 5.60 6.52 8.92
CA GLN A 88 4.94 5.86 10.04
C GLN A 88 4.81 4.36 9.77
N ASP A 89 5.00 3.58 10.83
CA ASP A 89 4.62 2.17 10.90
C ASP A 89 3.09 2.11 11.06
N ASP A 90 2.37 2.15 9.93
CA ASP A 90 0.89 2.24 9.92
C ASP A 90 0.23 0.90 10.23
N ASP A 91 1.00 -0.20 10.23
CA ASP A 91 0.51 -1.53 10.61
C ASP A 91 1.05 -2.08 11.94
N GLU A 92 1.90 -1.31 12.62
CA GLU A 92 2.48 -1.57 13.93
C GLU A 92 3.27 -2.89 13.99
N ASP A 93 3.83 -3.34 12.87
CA ASP A 93 4.62 -4.58 12.78
C ASP A 93 6.13 -4.38 13.08
N GLY A 94 6.54 -3.11 13.24
CA GLY A 94 7.89 -2.68 13.56
C GLY A 94 8.77 -2.32 12.36
N TYR A 95 8.23 -2.38 11.14
CA TYR A 95 8.86 -1.85 9.93
C TYR A 95 8.19 -0.53 9.50
N THR A 96 8.79 0.22 8.59
CA THR A 96 8.27 1.54 8.21
C THR A 96 8.57 1.81 6.75
N ASP A 97 7.57 2.29 6.00
CA ASP A 97 7.68 2.62 4.58
C ASP A 97 8.39 1.48 3.79
N CYS A 98 9.45 1.81 3.06
CA CYS A 98 10.15 0.85 2.21
C CYS A 98 11.06 -0.13 2.95
N ASP A 99 11.17 -0.01 4.27
CA ASP A 99 11.77 -1.06 5.09
C ASP A 99 10.73 -2.14 5.44
N ASP A 100 9.44 -1.89 5.20
CA ASP A 100 8.32 -2.81 5.38
C ASP A 100 8.16 -3.78 4.18
N PHE A 101 7.86 -5.05 4.47
CA PHE A 101 7.65 -6.08 3.44
C PHE A 101 6.32 -5.91 2.67
N SER A 102 5.26 -5.49 3.35
CA SER A 102 3.94 -5.15 2.82
C SER A 102 4.03 -3.96 1.84
N CYS A 103 5.01 -3.08 2.02
CA CYS A 103 5.28 -1.94 1.15
C CYS A 103 6.10 -2.23 -0.12
N GLN A 104 6.86 -3.33 -0.15
CA GLN A 104 7.71 -3.70 -1.30
C GLN A 104 6.98 -3.74 -2.66
N PRO A 105 5.75 -4.28 -2.78
CA PRO A 105 5.04 -4.30 -4.06
C PRO A 105 4.44 -2.94 -4.46
N THR A 106 4.50 -1.92 -3.60
CA THR A 106 3.84 -0.63 -3.86
C THR A 106 4.69 0.29 -4.74
N LEU A 107 4.03 1.27 -5.38
CA LEU A 107 4.73 2.28 -6.18
C LEU A 107 5.63 3.21 -5.34
N ALA A 108 5.45 3.25 -4.01
CA ALA A 108 6.30 4.05 -3.14
C ALA A 108 7.73 3.49 -3.05
N CYS A 109 7.85 2.16 -3.06
CA CYS A 109 9.10 1.45 -2.77
C CYS A 109 9.65 0.68 -3.97
N THR A 110 8.84 0.46 -4.98
CA THR A 110 9.38 0.12 -6.29
C THR A 110 10.13 1.34 -6.83
N PRO A 111 11.35 1.17 -7.36
CA PRO A 111 11.93 2.20 -8.19
C PRO A 111 10.89 2.46 -9.28
N VAL A 112 10.37 3.69 -9.33
CA VAL A 112 9.53 4.14 -10.43
C VAL A 112 10.21 3.60 -11.67
N TYR A 113 9.55 2.70 -12.41
CA TYR A 113 10.03 2.27 -13.71
C TYR A 113 9.98 3.49 -14.60
N LYS A 114 10.96 4.37 -14.42
CA LYS A 114 11.28 5.39 -15.37
C LYS A 114 11.64 4.61 -16.61
N GLU A 115 10.97 4.96 -17.70
CA GLU A 115 11.11 4.27 -18.98
C GLU A 115 12.60 4.08 -19.30
N PRO A 116 13.02 2.99 -19.95
CA PRO A 116 14.43 2.73 -20.27
C PRO A 116 15.03 3.83 -21.16
N GLU A 117 16.25 4.29 -20.87
CA GLU A 117 16.97 5.32 -21.65
C GLU A 117 17.55 4.72 -22.96
N ASN A 118 16.67 4.28 -23.85
CA ASN A 118 17.03 3.53 -25.05
C ASN A 118 16.50 4.17 -26.35
N THR A 119 16.24 5.47 -26.31
CA THR A 119 15.84 6.25 -27.50
C THR A 119 16.80 7.39 -27.71
N VAL A 120 17.09 7.73 -28.97
CA VAL A 120 18.05 8.80 -29.33
C VAL A 120 17.77 10.09 -28.55
N LEU A 121 16.52 10.55 -28.49
CA LEU A 121 16.15 11.79 -27.81
C LEU A 121 16.44 11.81 -26.31
N ARG A 122 16.42 10.66 -25.64
CA ARG A 122 16.66 10.52 -24.20
C ARG A 122 18.13 10.31 -23.86
N CYS A 123 18.92 9.92 -24.85
CA CYS A 123 20.35 9.71 -24.73
C CYS A 123 21.19 10.94 -25.10
N ILE A 124 20.53 12.07 -25.44
CA ILE A 124 21.18 13.31 -25.87
C ILE A 124 20.59 14.55 -25.18
N ASP A 125 19.81 14.38 -24.11
CA ASP A 125 19.11 15.49 -23.46
C ASP A 125 19.79 15.96 -22.17
N GLY A 126 20.87 15.30 -21.73
CA GLY A 126 21.60 15.69 -20.53
C GLY A 126 20.98 15.16 -19.24
N LEU A 127 19.97 14.28 -19.29
CA LEU A 127 19.18 13.84 -18.14
C LEU A 127 19.30 12.32 -17.93
N ASP A 128 19.39 11.91 -16.66
CA ASP A 128 19.24 10.51 -16.24
C ASP A 128 17.75 10.15 -16.29
N ASN A 129 17.40 9.60 -17.45
CA ASN A 129 16.03 9.43 -17.88
C ASN A 129 15.40 8.18 -17.26
N ASP A 130 16.19 7.17 -16.91
CA ASP A 130 15.76 5.93 -16.26
C ASP A 130 16.06 5.88 -14.74
N GLY A 131 16.75 6.90 -14.21
CA GLY A 131 17.04 7.06 -12.79
C GLY A 131 18.14 6.15 -12.26
N ASN A 132 18.98 5.56 -13.12
CA ASN A 132 20.01 4.62 -12.71
C ASN A 132 21.35 5.30 -12.32
N GLY A 133 21.41 6.63 -12.38
CA GLY A 133 22.58 7.44 -12.03
C GLY A 133 23.60 7.59 -13.17
N LYS A 134 23.29 7.12 -14.37
CA LYS A 134 24.07 7.32 -15.58
C LYS A 134 23.31 8.23 -16.52
N PHE A 135 24.05 9.02 -17.29
CA PHE A 135 23.49 10.07 -18.14
C PHE A 135 23.95 9.80 -19.57
N ASP A 136 23.01 9.87 -20.52
CA ASP A 136 23.31 9.88 -21.95
C ASP A 136 24.26 8.74 -22.33
N CYS A 137 25.40 9.04 -22.95
CA CYS A 137 26.35 8.03 -23.45
C CYS A 137 27.13 7.26 -22.39
N ASP A 138 27.12 7.71 -21.13
CA ASP A 138 27.62 6.88 -20.02
C ASP A 138 26.60 5.80 -19.62
N ASP A 139 25.35 5.88 -20.10
CA ASP A 139 24.33 4.87 -19.91
C ASP A 139 24.52 3.66 -20.87
N PRO A 140 24.55 2.40 -20.35
CA PRO A 140 24.68 1.20 -21.17
C PRO A 140 23.55 0.99 -22.19
N GLN A 141 22.34 1.48 -21.90
CA GLN A 141 21.19 1.40 -22.79
C GLN A 141 21.37 2.36 -23.97
N CYS A 142 21.96 3.54 -23.75
CA CYS A 142 22.32 4.48 -24.81
C CYS A 142 23.47 4.01 -25.69
N GLN A 143 24.44 3.28 -25.13
CA GLN A 143 25.55 2.71 -25.90
C GLN A 143 25.10 1.69 -26.97
N THR A 144 23.87 1.19 -26.89
CA THR A 144 23.30 0.30 -27.91
C THR A 144 22.81 1.05 -29.15
N LEU A 145 22.70 2.38 -29.09
CA LEU A 145 22.23 3.24 -30.18
C LEU A 145 23.41 3.86 -30.94
N THR A 146 23.59 3.45 -32.18
CA THR A 146 24.71 3.91 -33.02
C THR A 146 24.64 5.39 -33.41
N THR A 147 23.48 6.04 -33.25
CA THR A 147 23.24 7.44 -33.61
C THR A 147 23.04 8.34 -32.39
N ALA A 148 23.33 7.84 -31.19
CA ALA A 148 23.14 8.60 -29.95
C ALA A 148 24.46 9.03 -29.32
N CYS A 149 25.58 8.42 -29.71
CA CYS A 149 26.83 8.58 -28.99
C CYS A 149 28.05 8.82 -29.86
N GLU A 150 28.49 10.07 -29.83
CA GLU A 150 29.85 10.50 -30.07
C GLU A 150 30.63 10.53 -28.74
N ALA A 151 31.34 9.44 -28.39
CA ALA A 151 31.85 9.22 -27.02
C ALA A 151 33.36 8.92 -26.95
N THR A 152 34.16 9.36 -27.92
CA THR A 152 35.63 9.19 -27.89
C THR A 152 36.34 10.52 -28.08
N ASN A 153 37.51 10.70 -27.45
CA ASN A 153 38.32 11.91 -27.65
C ASN A 153 38.62 12.22 -29.13
N ALA A 154 38.76 11.19 -29.97
CA ALA A 154 39.04 11.38 -31.39
C ALA A 154 37.81 11.93 -32.14
N ALA A 155 36.63 11.35 -31.89
CA ALA A 155 35.38 11.80 -32.50
C ALA A 155 35.01 13.20 -31.98
N CYS A 156 35.11 13.42 -30.66
CA CYS A 156 34.77 14.67 -29.98
C CYS A 156 35.73 15.85 -30.22
N SER A 157 36.63 15.76 -31.20
CA SER A 157 37.57 16.85 -31.54
C SER A 157 37.95 16.91 -33.02
N ASP A 158 37.22 16.21 -33.88
CA ASP A 158 37.52 16.16 -35.32
C ASP A 158 36.67 17.13 -36.16
N GLY A 159 35.71 17.83 -35.56
CA GLY A 159 34.85 18.79 -36.25
C GLY A 159 33.70 18.14 -37.02
N VAL A 160 33.45 16.85 -36.83
CA VAL A 160 32.41 16.06 -37.51
C VAL A 160 31.36 15.62 -36.49
N ASP A 161 30.10 15.66 -36.91
CA ASP A 161 29.00 15.01 -36.19
C ASP A 161 29.04 13.50 -36.50
N ASN A 162 29.67 12.72 -35.64
CA ASN A 162 29.98 11.31 -35.89
C ASN A 162 28.78 10.38 -35.63
N ASP A 163 27.77 10.83 -34.90
CA ASP A 163 26.54 10.08 -34.61
C ASP A 163 25.31 10.60 -35.38
N ASN A 164 25.47 11.72 -36.10
CA ASN A 164 24.47 12.41 -36.91
C ASN A 164 23.25 12.89 -36.12
N ASN A 165 23.44 13.27 -34.86
CA ASN A 165 22.38 13.78 -33.98
C ASN A 165 22.15 15.31 -34.14
N GLY A 166 23.00 15.99 -34.91
CA GLY A 166 22.95 17.43 -35.18
C GLY A 166 23.84 18.30 -34.28
N PHE A 167 24.57 17.69 -33.34
CA PHE A 167 25.58 18.34 -32.49
C PHE A 167 26.98 17.90 -32.94
N VAL A 168 28.00 18.71 -32.64
CA VAL A 168 29.38 18.48 -33.12
C VAL A 168 30.35 18.69 -31.97
N ASP A 169 31.26 17.73 -31.78
CA ASP A 169 32.33 17.75 -30.77
C ASP A 169 31.79 18.13 -29.37
N CYS A 170 32.47 19.01 -28.64
CA CYS A 170 32.10 19.45 -27.29
C CYS A 170 30.77 20.22 -27.17
N LYS A 171 30.05 20.47 -28.28
CA LYS A 171 28.67 20.94 -28.23
C LYS A 171 27.67 19.79 -28.14
N ASP A 172 28.12 18.58 -28.39
CA ASP A 172 27.38 17.34 -28.20
C ASP A 172 27.36 16.94 -26.72
N PHE A 173 26.20 16.48 -26.25
CA PHE A 173 26.05 15.92 -24.91
C PHE A 173 26.75 14.57 -24.78
N GLY A 174 26.75 13.75 -25.84
CA GLY A 174 27.57 12.55 -25.93
C GLY A 174 29.05 12.83 -25.68
N CYS A 175 29.56 13.99 -26.11
CA CYS A 175 30.95 14.38 -25.83
C CYS A 175 31.15 15.07 -24.48
N SER A 176 30.23 15.94 -24.06
CA SER A 176 30.39 16.76 -22.84
C SER A 176 29.95 16.07 -21.55
N LYS A 177 29.13 15.02 -21.64
CA LYS A 177 28.63 14.26 -20.49
C LYS A 177 29.28 12.89 -20.32
N THR A 178 29.98 12.39 -21.34
CA THR A 178 30.74 11.15 -21.23
C THR A 178 32.01 11.34 -20.41
N SER A 179 32.11 10.62 -19.30
CA SER A 179 33.26 10.68 -18.38
C SER A 179 34.60 10.25 -19.01
N SER A 180 34.56 9.41 -20.05
CA SER A 180 35.75 8.95 -20.79
C SER A 180 36.30 9.98 -21.80
N VAL A 181 35.51 11.00 -22.15
CA VAL A 181 35.91 12.10 -23.03
C VAL A 181 36.52 13.22 -22.18
N THR A 182 37.80 13.51 -22.41
CA THR A 182 38.56 14.52 -21.67
C THR A 182 38.85 15.77 -22.48
N VAL A 183 38.60 15.74 -23.80
CA VAL A 183 38.82 16.89 -24.69
C VAL A 183 37.79 18.02 -24.49
N CYS A 184 36.69 17.72 -23.79
CA CYS A 184 35.56 18.64 -23.55
C CYS A 184 35.35 19.01 -22.07
N GLN A 185 36.28 18.65 -21.18
CA GLN A 185 36.22 18.90 -19.73
C GLN A 185 36.87 20.22 -19.29
#